data_AF-A0A401PRS0-F1
#
_entry.id   AF-A0A401PRS0-F1
#
_cell.length_a   1.000
_cell.length_b   1.000
_cell.length_c   1.000
_cell.angle_alpha   90.00
_cell.angle_beta   90.00
_cell.angle_gamma   90.00
#
_symmetry.space_group_name_H-M   'P 1'
#
loop_
_entity.id
_entity.type
_entity.pdbx_description
1 polymer ?
#
loop_
_entity_poly.entity_id
_entity_poly.type
_entity_poly.pdbx_seq_one_letter_code
_entity_poly.pdbx_strand_id
1 'polypeptide(L)'
;VGAGKFSNLGIAGAQMEGDNRLPYPICKMDYIVNFCRRHILSGSEANNFTKADLSKPDSVQRLYMRCLQIIFDARPDCLYMMPMSENTPYPQLSEGFIPIMNLNVCMQNLILLCSIPYFEMSDLLNPRSSKKLNLEMMQQMVSSSEEMKYKIESLTTIPPEQKAKIDLLSADISELQQVLNHEYRLKQNLYSKLLAHLEQYHERLAIVTQKATYEGHKQMAEIERAINERI
;
A
#
# COMPACT_ATOMS: atom_id res chain seq x y z
N VAL A 1 -46.43 -75.62 -9.18
CA VAL A 1 -46.75 -74.20 -8.95
C VAL A 1 -46.13 -73.77 -7.63
N GLY A 2 -45.25 -72.76 -7.66
CA GLY A 2 -44.95 -71.88 -6.52
C GLY A 2 -43.95 -72.36 -5.46
N ALA A 3 -42.66 -72.05 -5.65
CA ALA A 3 -41.75 -71.75 -4.54
C ALA A 3 -40.52 -70.94 -5.02
N GLY A 4 -40.37 -69.73 -4.47
CA GLY A 4 -39.07 -69.09 -4.23
C GLY A 4 -38.49 -68.18 -5.32
N LYS A 5 -38.45 -66.87 -5.06
CA LYS A 5 -37.26 -66.17 -4.52
C LYS A 5 -37.38 -64.66 -4.79
N PHE A 6 -37.34 -63.89 -3.71
CA PHE A 6 -37.04 -62.46 -3.73
C PHE A 6 -35.72 -62.25 -4.51
N SER A 7 -35.79 -61.48 -5.58
CA SER A 7 -34.63 -61.02 -6.33
C SER A 7 -34.59 -59.50 -6.30
N ASN A 8 -33.47 -59.01 -5.79
CA ASN A 8 -32.98 -57.64 -5.75
C ASN A 8 -33.45 -56.76 -6.91
N LEU A 9 -34.06 -55.62 -6.59
CA LEU A 9 -33.93 -54.44 -7.45
C LEU A 9 -32.47 -53.98 -7.38
N GLY A 10 -31.67 -54.46 -8.32
CA GLY A 10 -30.38 -53.87 -8.64
C GLY A 10 -30.62 -52.48 -9.21
N ILE A 11 -30.26 -51.47 -8.43
CA ILE A 11 -30.04 -50.11 -8.93
C ILE A 11 -28.89 -50.23 -9.93
N ALA A 12 -29.20 -50.03 -11.21
CA ALA A 12 -28.21 -49.90 -12.26
C ALA A 12 -27.34 -48.68 -11.96
N GLY A 13 -26.17 -48.92 -11.36
CA GLY A 13 -25.10 -47.95 -11.26
C GLY A 13 -24.55 -47.68 -12.65
N ALA A 14 -25.10 -46.67 -13.31
CA ALA A 14 -24.50 -46.11 -14.51
C ALA A 14 -23.07 -45.67 -14.18
N GLN A 15 -22.09 -46.31 -14.82
CA GLN A 15 -20.73 -45.83 -14.93
C GLN A 15 -20.76 -44.42 -15.52
N MET A 16 -20.62 -43.42 -14.65
CA MET A 16 -20.21 -42.09 -15.05
C MET A 16 -18.69 -42.09 -15.12
N GLU A 17 -18.18 -42.42 -16.30
CA GLU A 17 -16.82 -42.11 -16.71
C GLU A 17 -16.76 -40.58 -16.85
N GLY A 18 -16.61 -39.91 -15.71
CA GLY A 18 -16.46 -38.47 -15.61
C GLY A 18 -15.07 -38.10 -16.10
N ASP A 19 -15.03 -37.52 -17.30
CA ASP A 19 -13.92 -36.83 -17.94
C ASP A 19 -13.29 -35.83 -16.94
N ASN A 20 -12.32 -36.29 -16.13
CA ASN A 20 -11.52 -35.48 -15.20
C ASN A 20 -10.53 -34.61 -15.99
N ARG A 21 -11.05 -33.72 -16.85
CA ARG A 21 -10.25 -32.66 -17.43
C ARG A 21 -10.01 -31.63 -16.34
N LEU A 22 -8.81 -31.69 -15.76
CA LEU A 22 -8.26 -30.54 -15.04
C LEU A 22 -8.43 -29.30 -15.95
N PRO A 23 -8.97 -28.17 -15.45
CA PRO A 23 -9.25 -26.96 -16.23
C PRO A 23 -8.02 -26.30 -16.90
N TYR A 24 -6.85 -26.93 -16.85
CA TYR A 24 -5.56 -26.27 -16.92
C TYR A 24 -4.68 -26.85 -18.02
N PRO A 25 -3.78 -26.03 -18.61
CA PRO A 25 -2.89 -26.50 -19.65
C PRO A 25 -1.99 -27.60 -19.09
N ILE A 26 -2.03 -28.79 -19.69
CA ILE A 26 -1.09 -29.88 -19.39
C ILE A 26 0.31 -29.39 -19.75
N CYS A 27 1.05 -28.91 -18.75
CA CYS A 27 2.37 -28.35 -18.96
C CYS A 27 3.42 -29.46 -19.02
N LYS A 28 4.25 -29.44 -20.06
CA LYS A 28 5.39 -30.37 -20.16
C LYS A 28 6.38 -30.06 -19.03
N MET A 29 6.98 -31.10 -18.43
CA MET A 29 7.92 -30.93 -17.32
C MET A 29 9.10 -29.99 -17.64
N ASP A 30 9.58 -29.95 -18.88
CA ASP A 30 10.64 -29.02 -19.32
C ASP A 30 10.21 -27.55 -19.23
N TYR A 31 8.97 -27.27 -19.62
CA TYR A 31 8.42 -25.92 -19.54
C TYR A 31 8.36 -25.45 -18.09
N ILE A 32 7.90 -26.32 -17.21
CA ILE A 32 7.76 -26.02 -15.78
C ILE A 32 9.13 -25.77 -15.13
N VAL A 33 10.13 -26.60 -15.41
CA VAL A 33 11.50 -26.38 -14.90
C VAL A 33 11.99 -24.99 -15.35
N ASN A 34 11.80 -24.64 -16.62
CA ASN A 34 12.18 -23.34 -17.14
C ASN A 34 11.35 -22.19 -16.55
N PHE A 35 10.10 -22.42 -16.16
CA PHE A 35 9.27 -21.46 -15.45
C PHE A 35 9.82 -21.22 -14.04
N CYS A 36 10.05 -22.28 -13.26
CA CYS A 36 10.62 -22.18 -11.91
C CYS A 36 11.97 -21.44 -11.93
N ARG A 37 12.85 -21.74 -12.89
CA ARG A 37 14.16 -21.07 -13.03
C ARG A 37 14.06 -19.57 -13.31
N ARG A 38 13.03 -19.13 -14.02
CA ARG A 38 12.88 -17.74 -14.46
C ARG A 38 12.05 -16.89 -13.49
N HIS A 39 11.00 -17.47 -12.91
CA HIS A 39 10.00 -16.71 -12.17
C HIS A 39 9.98 -17.02 -10.66
N ILE A 40 10.53 -18.16 -10.22
CA ILE A 40 10.45 -18.59 -8.80
C ILE A 40 11.83 -18.59 -8.12
N LEU A 41 12.85 -19.09 -8.80
CA LEU A 41 14.20 -19.25 -8.27
C LEU A 41 15.12 -18.10 -8.70
N SER A 42 16.21 -17.90 -7.98
CA SER A 42 17.20 -16.86 -8.28
C SER A 42 18.65 -17.38 -8.17
N GLY A 43 19.56 -16.74 -8.92
CA GLY A 43 20.99 -17.01 -8.85
C GLY A 43 21.38 -18.47 -9.15
N SER A 44 22.26 -19.03 -8.31
CA SER A 44 22.77 -20.41 -8.47
C SER A 44 21.71 -21.49 -8.29
N GLU A 45 20.63 -21.20 -7.54
CA GLU A 45 19.53 -22.16 -7.34
C GLU A 45 18.81 -22.44 -8.66
N ALA A 46 18.55 -21.41 -9.47
CA ALA A 46 17.92 -21.56 -10.78
C ALA A 46 18.80 -22.38 -11.74
N ASN A 47 20.11 -22.11 -11.77
CA ASN A 47 21.02 -22.80 -12.68
C ASN A 47 21.15 -24.30 -12.38
N ASN A 48 21.12 -24.66 -11.10
CA ASN A 48 21.27 -26.04 -10.65
C ASN A 48 19.95 -26.83 -10.58
N PHE A 49 18.81 -26.16 -10.72
CA PHE A 49 17.50 -26.79 -10.57
C PHE A 49 17.18 -27.72 -11.75
N THR A 50 16.83 -28.97 -11.49
CA THR A 50 16.55 -29.99 -12.51
C THR A 50 15.20 -30.66 -12.30
N LYS A 51 14.77 -31.46 -13.28
CA LYS A 51 13.56 -32.29 -13.16
C LYS A 51 13.60 -33.24 -11.95
N ALA A 52 14.77 -33.67 -11.49
CA ALA A 52 14.87 -34.60 -10.36
C ALA A 52 14.50 -33.92 -9.03
N ASP A 53 14.78 -32.62 -8.90
CA ASP A 53 14.55 -31.86 -7.68
C ASP A 53 13.06 -31.71 -7.36
N LEU A 54 12.21 -31.75 -8.38
CA LEU A 54 10.75 -31.78 -8.24
C LEU A 54 10.18 -33.01 -7.54
N SER A 55 11.01 -34.02 -7.29
CA SER A 55 10.65 -35.21 -6.50
C SER A 55 11.26 -35.20 -5.11
N LYS A 56 12.04 -34.17 -4.75
CA LYS A 56 12.70 -34.03 -3.46
C LYS A 56 11.86 -33.10 -2.56
N PRO A 57 11.46 -33.55 -1.35
CA PRO A 57 10.68 -32.74 -0.41
C PRO A 57 11.29 -31.36 -0.17
N ASP A 58 12.59 -31.29 0.16
CA ASP A 58 13.27 -30.02 0.47
C ASP A 58 13.23 -29.01 -0.68
N SER A 59 13.32 -29.50 -1.92
CA SER A 59 13.28 -28.66 -3.11
C SER A 59 11.87 -28.14 -3.38
N VAL A 60 10.84 -28.98 -3.21
CA VAL A 60 9.44 -28.59 -3.39
C VAL A 60 8.98 -27.63 -2.30
N GLN A 61 9.34 -27.89 -1.04
CA GLN A 61 9.07 -26.98 0.07
C GLN A 61 9.71 -25.61 -0.19
N ARG A 62 10.97 -25.58 -0.64
CA ARG A 62 11.64 -24.33 -1.01
C ARG A 62 10.93 -23.58 -2.13
N LEU A 63 10.48 -24.28 -3.17
CA LEU A 63 9.73 -23.63 -4.25
C LEU A 63 8.45 -22.99 -3.73
N TYR A 64 7.67 -23.68 -2.90
CA TYR A 64 6.47 -23.09 -2.29
C TYR A 64 6.80 -21.89 -1.39
N MET A 65 7.87 -21.96 -0.60
CA MET A 65 8.32 -20.81 0.18
C MET A 65 8.69 -19.62 -0.71
N ARG A 66 9.37 -19.84 -1.85
CA ARG A 66 9.65 -18.78 -2.84
C ARG A 66 8.39 -18.22 -3.47
N CYS A 67 7.41 -19.07 -3.79
CA CYS A 67 6.11 -18.60 -4.29
C CYS A 67 5.44 -17.68 -3.27
N LEU A 68 5.41 -18.05 -1.99
CA LEU A 68 4.86 -17.20 -0.93
C LEU A 68 5.61 -15.87 -0.79
N GLN A 69 6.94 -15.88 -0.91
CA GLN A 69 7.74 -14.65 -0.94
C GLN A 69 7.32 -13.74 -2.10
N ILE A 70 7.12 -14.30 -3.31
CA ILE A 70 6.73 -13.53 -4.49
C ILE A 70 5.32 -12.96 -4.38
N ILE A 71 4.39 -13.73 -3.81
CA ILE A 71 2.96 -13.39 -3.75
C ILE A 71 2.67 -12.39 -2.64
N PHE A 72 3.26 -12.60 -1.45
CA PHE A 72 2.95 -11.82 -0.25
C PHE A 72 4.04 -10.86 0.19
N ASP A 73 5.18 -10.83 -0.51
CA ASP A 73 6.41 -10.19 0.00
C ASP A 73 6.78 -10.70 1.41
N ALA A 74 6.45 -11.97 1.67
CA ALA A 74 6.61 -12.58 2.98
C ALA A 74 8.10 -12.77 3.27
N ARG A 75 8.56 -12.37 4.45
CA ARG A 75 9.92 -12.69 4.89
C ARG A 75 10.02 -14.18 5.20
N PRO A 76 11.07 -14.88 4.78
CA PRO A 76 11.27 -16.30 5.12
C PRO A 76 11.22 -16.55 6.62
N ASP A 77 11.71 -15.61 7.44
CA ASP A 77 11.70 -15.69 8.90
C ASP A 77 10.29 -15.88 9.47
N CYS A 78 9.25 -15.34 8.83
CA CYS A 78 7.87 -15.48 9.26
C CYS A 78 7.39 -16.94 9.27
N LEU A 79 7.95 -17.78 8.39
CA LEU A 79 7.62 -19.20 8.36
C LEU A 79 8.23 -19.97 9.53
N TYR A 80 9.26 -19.44 10.19
CA TYR A 80 9.90 -20.06 11.36
C TYR A 80 9.32 -19.58 12.69
N MET A 81 8.29 -18.71 12.67
CA MET A 81 7.66 -18.20 13.88
C MET A 81 6.75 -19.26 14.51
N MET A 82 6.98 -19.58 15.78
CA MET A 82 6.10 -20.45 16.57
C MET A 82 4.90 -19.64 17.10
N PRO A 83 3.67 -20.17 17.03
CA PRO A 83 2.51 -19.51 17.64
C PRO A 83 2.70 -19.38 19.15
N MET A 84 2.53 -18.16 19.69
CA MET A 84 2.72 -17.86 21.12
C MET A 84 1.74 -18.61 22.05
N SER A 85 0.69 -19.23 21.50
CA SER A 85 -0.30 -20.00 22.25
C SER A 85 0.12 -21.43 22.57
N GLU A 86 1.20 -21.93 21.98
CA GLU A 86 1.70 -23.27 22.20
C GLU A 86 2.71 -23.30 23.38
N ASN A 87 2.24 -23.71 24.56
CA ASN A 87 3.10 -24.08 25.69
C ASN A 87 3.76 -25.44 25.42
N THR A 88 4.54 -25.54 24.35
CA THR A 88 5.17 -26.80 23.93
C THR A 88 6.38 -27.07 24.81
N PRO A 89 6.43 -28.20 25.54
CA PRO A 89 7.63 -28.61 26.24
C PRO A 89 8.72 -28.93 25.20
N TYR A 90 9.89 -28.31 25.34
CA TYR A 90 11.05 -28.47 24.44
C TYR A 90 10.82 -27.96 23.00
N PRO A 91 10.63 -26.65 22.80
CA PRO A 91 10.38 -26.04 21.48
C PRO A 91 11.51 -26.27 20.46
N GLN A 92 12.74 -26.52 20.91
CA GLN A 92 13.86 -26.87 20.03
C GLN A 92 13.65 -28.16 19.23
N LEU A 93 12.76 -29.06 19.69
CA LEU A 93 12.48 -30.31 18.97
C LEU A 93 11.51 -30.11 17.81
N SER A 94 10.72 -29.03 17.81
CA SER A 94 9.76 -28.72 16.75
C SER A 94 10.32 -27.76 15.70
N GLU A 95 11.50 -27.18 15.91
CA GLU A 95 12.09 -26.14 15.05
C GLU A 95 12.14 -26.51 13.56
N GLY A 96 12.47 -27.77 13.24
CA GLY A 96 12.50 -28.26 11.86
C GLY A 96 11.11 -28.47 11.21
N PHE A 97 10.06 -28.61 12.02
CA PHE A 97 8.69 -28.85 11.55
C PHE A 97 7.86 -27.56 11.41
N ILE A 98 8.15 -26.55 12.22
CA ILE A 98 7.49 -25.23 12.20
C ILE A 98 7.37 -24.66 10.78
N PRO A 99 8.45 -24.55 9.97
CA PRO A 99 8.34 -23.99 8.61
C PRO A 99 7.42 -24.80 7.70
N ILE A 100 7.38 -26.13 7.84
CA ILE A 100 6.53 -26.99 7.02
C ILE A 100 5.06 -26.82 7.42
N MET A 101 4.77 -26.75 8.72
CA MET A 101 3.42 -26.53 9.23
C MET A 101 2.89 -25.15 8.83
N ASN A 102 3.70 -24.10 9.01
CA ASN A 102 3.34 -22.75 8.60
C ASN A 102 3.16 -22.64 7.08
N LEU A 103 4.04 -23.29 6.31
CA LEU A 103 3.89 -23.38 4.85
C LEU A 103 2.57 -24.05 4.47
N ASN A 104 2.19 -25.15 5.11
CA ASN A 104 0.92 -25.82 4.85
C ASN A 104 -0.28 -24.91 5.14
N VAL A 105 -0.29 -24.23 6.29
CA VAL A 105 -1.36 -23.29 6.64
C VAL A 105 -1.45 -22.14 5.63
N CYS A 106 -0.33 -21.54 5.25
CA CYS A 106 -0.30 -20.50 4.23
C CYS A 106 -0.84 -20.97 2.88
N MET A 107 -0.45 -22.18 2.45
CA MET A 107 -0.92 -22.76 1.20
C MET A 107 -2.42 -23.06 1.24
N GLN A 108 -2.96 -23.58 2.35
CA GLN A 108 -4.40 -23.80 2.53
C GLN A 108 -5.19 -22.50 2.41
N ASN A 109 -4.70 -21.40 3.00
CA ASN A 109 -5.33 -20.09 2.85
C ASN A 109 -5.26 -19.59 1.41
N LEU A 110 -4.17 -19.90 0.70
CA LEU A 110 -3.97 -19.47 -0.68
C LEU A 110 -4.86 -20.21 -1.68
N ILE A 111 -5.34 -21.42 -1.34
CA ILE A 111 -6.28 -22.17 -2.20
C ILE A 111 -7.48 -21.32 -2.56
N LEU A 112 -8.02 -20.60 -1.58
CA LEU A 112 -9.18 -19.73 -1.73
C LEU A 112 -8.89 -18.52 -2.64
N LEU A 113 -7.65 -18.06 -2.69
CA LEU A 113 -7.25 -16.86 -3.44
C LEU A 113 -6.86 -17.16 -4.89
N CYS A 114 -6.16 -18.28 -5.14
CA CYS A 114 -5.57 -18.58 -6.44
C CYS A 114 -6.34 -19.63 -7.25
N SER A 115 -7.54 -20.04 -6.83
CA SER A 115 -8.36 -21.10 -7.47
C SER A 115 -7.60 -22.41 -7.66
N ILE A 116 -6.78 -22.77 -6.67
CA ILE A 116 -6.06 -24.05 -6.64
C ILE A 116 -7.08 -25.17 -6.39
N PRO A 117 -7.06 -26.27 -7.15
CA PRO A 117 -8.08 -27.31 -7.01
C PRO A 117 -7.94 -28.11 -5.71
N TYR A 118 -6.71 -28.30 -5.22
CA TYR A 118 -6.42 -29.12 -4.06
C TYR A 118 -4.99 -28.90 -3.56
N PHE A 119 -4.75 -29.01 -2.26
CA PHE A 119 -3.41 -29.05 -1.66
C PHE A 119 -3.44 -29.89 -0.39
N GLU A 120 -2.46 -30.75 -0.20
CA GLU A 120 -2.30 -31.57 1.01
C GLU A 120 -0.91 -31.41 1.63
N MET A 121 -0.81 -31.73 2.91
CA MET A 121 0.47 -31.87 3.59
C MET A 121 1.36 -32.95 2.96
N SER A 122 0.76 -33.98 2.35
CA SER A 122 1.46 -35.04 1.63
C SER A 122 2.25 -34.50 0.41
N ASP A 123 1.79 -33.39 -0.18
CA ASP A 123 2.46 -32.72 -1.30
C ASP A 123 3.79 -32.07 -0.90
N LEU A 124 3.91 -31.67 0.37
CA LEU A 124 5.15 -31.13 0.95
C LEU A 124 6.11 -32.23 1.42
N LEU A 125 5.58 -33.30 2.01
CA LEU A 125 6.37 -34.35 2.64
C LEU A 125 6.79 -35.45 1.65
N ASN A 126 5.96 -35.74 0.64
CA ASN A 126 6.20 -36.76 -0.37
C ASN A 126 5.69 -36.32 -1.76
N PRO A 127 6.38 -35.39 -2.42
CA PRO A 127 5.94 -34.83 -3.70
C PRO A 127 5.98 -35.82 -4.88
N ARG A 128 6.44 -37.08 -4.68
CA ARG A 128 6.56 -38.06 -5.78
C ARG A 128 5.22 -38.47 -6.37
N SER A 129 4.16 -38.53 -5.57
CA SER A 129 2.81 -38.91 -6.02
C SER A 129 2.05 -37.76 -6.70
N SER A 130 2.41 -36.51 -6.43
CA SER A 130 1.67 -35.31 -6.84
C SER A 130 2.50 -34.28 -7.58
N LYS A 131 3.71 -34.65 -8.01
CA LYS A 131 4.69 -33.78 -8.70
C LYS A 131 4.10 -32.88 -9.77
N LYS A 132 3.24 -33.43 -10.63
CA LYS A 132 2.61 -32.66 -11.72
C LYS A 132 1.63 -31.61 -11.19
N LEU A 133 0.78 -32.00 -10.23
CA LEU A 133 -0.20 -31.12 -9.60
C LEU A 133 0.48 -29.96 -8.86
N ASN A 134 1.50 -30.27 -8.05
CA ASN A 134 2.25 -29.26 -7.28
C ASN A 134 2.81 -28.16 -8.17
N LEU A 135 3.22 -28.53 -9.37
CA LEU A 135 3.84 -27.62 -10.31
C LEU A 135 2.84 -26.75 -11.07
N GLU A 136 1.72 -27.33 -11.49
CA GLU A 136 0.61 -26.58 -12.08
C GLU A 136 0.10 -25.53 -11.09
N MET A 137 0.03 -25.89 -9.80
CA MET A 137 -0.32 -24.96 -8.74
C MET A 137 0.68 -23.82 -8.59
N MET A 138 2.00 -24.11 -8.55
CA MET A 138 3.02 -23.06 -8.45
C MET A 138 2.96 -22.07 -9.61
N GLN A 139 2.76 -22.56 -10.84
CA GLN A 139 2.60 -21.71 -11.99
C GLN A 139 1.35 -20.82 -11.86
N GLN A 140 0.21 -21.40 -11.53
CA GLN A 140 -1.06 -20.67 -11.37
C GLN A 140 -0.96 -19.56 -10.33
N MET A 141 -0.36 -19.85 -9.17
CA MET A 141 -0.17 -18.87 -8.11
C MET A 141 0.67 -17.67 -8.56
N VAL A 142 1.79 -17.92 -9.24
CA VAL A 142 2.70 -16.86 -9.68
C VAL A 142 2.07 -16.05 -10.81
N SER A 143 1.47 -16.70 -11.81
CA SER A 143 0.81 -16.01 -12.92
C SER A 143 -0.38 -15.17 -12.45
N SER A 144 -1.22 -15.69 -11.55
CA SER A 144 -2.33 -14.93 -10.96
C SER A 144 -1.83 -13.72 -10.15
N SER A 145 -0.70 -13.86 -9.44
CA SER A 145 -0.06 -12.75 -8.74
C SER A 145 0.45 -11.67 -9.69
N GLU A 146 1.08 -12.04 -10.81
CA GLU A 146 1.54 -11.09 -11.84
C GLU A 146 0.35 -10.31 -12.44
N GLU A 147 -0.76 -10.98 -12.75
CA GLU A 147 -1.98 -10.33 -13.24
C GLU A 147 -2.58 -9.35 -12.21
N MET A 148 -2.64 -9.76 -10.94
CA MET A 148 -3.11 -8.88 -9.86
C MET A 148 -2.18 -7.68 -9.68
N LYS A 149 -0.86 -7.87 -9.76
CA LYS A 149 0.12 -6.77 -9.68
C LYS A 149 -0.08 -5.76 -10.79
N TYR A 150 -0.24 -6.23 -12.03
CA TYR A 150 -0.53 -5.35 -13.17
C TYR A 150 -1.84 -4.56 -12.97
N LYS A 151 -2.89 -5.23 -12.47
CA LYS A 151 -4.16 -4.57 -12.19
C LYS A 151 -4.04 -3.53 -11.08
N ILE A 152 -3.32 -3.84 -10.00
CA ILE A 152 -3.03 -2.89 -8.93
C ILE A 152 -2.27 -1.69 -9.50
N GLU A 153 -1.21 -1.91 -10.28
CA GLU A 153 -0.43 -0.84 -10.91
C GLU A 153 -1.31 0.06 -11.80
N SER A 154 -2.21 -0.54 -12.58
CA SER A 154 -3.17 0.24 -13.40
C SER A 154 -4.15 1.08 -12.58
N LEU A 155 -4.51 0.62 -11.37
CA LEU A 155 -5.45 1.30 -10.47
C LEU A 155 -4.76 2.33 -9.57
N THR A 156 -3.50 2.12 -9.19
CA THR A 156 -2.75 3.01 -8.30
C THR A 156 -2.02 4.11 -9.07
N THR A 157 -1.85 3.95 -10.39
CA THR A 157 -1.30 5.00 -11.24
C THR A 157 -2.35 6.07 -11.49
N ILE A 158 -2.08 7.30 -11.05
CA ILE A 158 -2.91 8.45 -11.41
C ILE A 158 -2.87 8.60 -12.94
N PRO A 159 -4.00 8.56 -13.65
CA PRO A 159 -4.03 8.74 -15.10
C PRO A 159 -3.32 10.03 -15.50
N PRO A 160 -2.55 10.04 -16.60
CA PRO A 160 -1.74 11.19 -17.01
C PRO A 160 -2.59 12.46 -17.21
N GLU A 161 -3.83 12.30 -17.67
CA GLU A 161 -4.79 13.39 -17.81
C GLU A 161 -5.18 14.02 -16.47
N GLN A 162 -5.40 13.21 -15.43
CA GLN A 162 -5.72 13.71 -14.09
C GLN A 162 -4.51 14.38 -13.46
N LYS A 163 -3.31 13.83 -13.66
CA LYS A 163 -2.06 14.44 -13.19
C LYS A 163 -1.84 15.82 -13.84
N ALA A 164 -2.00 15.93 -15.16
CA ALA A 164 -1.88 17.20 -15.87
C ALA A 164 -2.88 18.26 -15.36
N LYS A 165 -4.11 17.85 -15.02
CA LYS A 165 -5.11 18.75 -14.43
C LYS A 165 -4.74 19.21 -13.02
N ILE A 166 -4.19 18.34 -12.18
CA ILE A 166 -3.68 18.69 -10.84
C ILE A 166 -2.52 19.68 -10.97
N ASP A 167 -1.60 19.44 -11.91
CA ASP A 167 -0.44 20.31 -12.12
C ASP A 167 -0.87 21.71 -12.58
N LEU A 168 -1.83 21.79 -13.51
CA LEU A 168 -2.39 23.07 -13.96
C LEU A 168 -3.11 23.82 -12.83
N LEU A 169 -3.97 23.15 -12.06
CA LEU A 169 -4.63 23.77 -10.90
C LEU A 169 -3.62 24.22 -9.84
N SER A 170 -2.53 23.48 -9.65
CA SER A 170 -1.46 23.84 -8.72
C SER A 170 -0.71 25.09 -9.18
N ALA A 171 -0.51 25.25 -10.48
CA ALA A 171 0.08 26.44 -11.07
C ALA A 171 -0.85 27.66 -10.89
N ASP A 172 -2.14 27.53 -11.21
CA ASP A 172 -3.13 28.61 -11.05
C ASP A 172 -3.25 29.06 -9.57
N ILE A 173 -3.29 28.10 -8.63
CA ILE A 173 -3.30 28.40 -7.19
C ILE A 173 -2.04 29.18 -6.79
N SER A 174 -0.87 28.78 -7.30
CA SER A 174 0.39 29.44 -6.98
C SER A 174 0.42 30.88 -7.53
N GLU A 175 -0.09 31.10 -8.74
CA GLU A 175 -0.20 32.45 -9.32
C GLU A 175 -1.16 33.33 -8.51
N LEU A 176 -2.35 32.82 -8.18
CA LEU A 176 -3.32 33.55 -7.35
C LEU A 176 -2.76 33.91 -5.99
N GLN A 177 -2.01 33.00 -5.35
CA GLN A 177 -1.32 33.29 -4.09
C GLN A 177 -0.28 34.41 -4.26
N GLN A 178 0.48 34.43 -5.35
CA GLN A 178 1.45 35.50 -5.61
C GLN A 178 0.77 36.86 -5.79
N VAL A 179 -0.29 36.92 -6.61
CA VAL A 179 -1.06 38.15 -6.84
C VAL A 179 -1.66 38.66 -5.54
N LEU A 180 -2.34 37.80 -4.78
CA LEU A 180 -2.95 38.17 -3.51
C LEU A 180 -1.91 38.70 -2.51
N ASN A 181 -0.77 38.02 -2.39
CA ASN A 181 0.32 38.46 -1.51
C ASN A 181 0.91 39.81 -1.95
N HIS A 182 1.02 40.04 -3.26
CA HIS A 182 1.49 41.31 -3.81
C HIS A 182 0.53 42.45 -3.46
N GLU A 183 -0.77 42.28 -3.73
CA GLU A 183 -1.78 43.30 -3.42
C GLU A 183 -1.88 43.57 -1.92
N TYR A 184 -1.82 42.52 -1.09
CA TYR A 184 -1.81 42.67 0.36
C TYR A 184 -0.63 43.53 0.83
N ARG A 185 0.58 43.28 0.29
CA ARG A 185 1.77 44.09 0.59
C ARG A 185 1.61 45.55 0.16
N LEU A 186 1.05 45.80 -1.03
CA LEU A 186 0.79 47.17 -1.50
C LEU A 186 -0.17 47.91 -0.57
N LYS A 187 -1.27 47.26 -0.19
CA LYS A 187 -2.26 47.82 0.73
C LYS A 187 -1.64 48.11 2.10
N GLN A 188 -0.84 47.19 2.63
CA GLN A 188 -0.12 47.37 3.90
C GLN A 188 0.81 48.59 3.86
N ASN A 189 1.55 48.77 2.76
CA ASN A 189 2.43 49.92 2.57
C ASN A 189 1.65 51.24 2.49
N LEU A 190 0.51 51.25 1.80
CA LEU A 190 -0.38 52.42 1.73
C LEU A 190 -0.93 52.80 3.11
N TYR A 191 -1.40 51.84 3.89
CA TYR A 191 -1.86 52.08 5.27
C TYR A 191 -0.75 52.66 6.14
N SER A 192 0.45 52.09 6.09
CA SER A 192 1.60 52.59 6.87
C SER A 192 1.94 54.04 6.51
N LYS A 193 1.93 54.39 5.22
CA LYS A 193 2.14 55.78 4.77
C LYS A 193 1.04 56.72 5.26
N LEU A 194 -0.23 56.31 5.14
CA LEU A 194 -1.35 57.13 5.59
C LEU A 194 -1.30 57.38 7.09
N LEU A 195 -0.96 56.35 7.88
CA LEU A 195 -0.80 56.46 9.32
C LEU A 195 0.29 57.47 9.69
N ALA A 196 1.47 57.39 9.05
CA ALA A 196 2.56 58.33 9.28
C ALA A 196 2.16 59.78 8.92
N HIS A 197 1.40 59.98 7.84
CA HIS A 197 0.90 61.30 7.47
C HIS A 197 -0.10 61.85 8.50
N LEU A 198 -0.97 61.00 9.05
CA LEU A 198 -1.92 61.40 10.11
C LEU A 198 -1.21 61.78 11.41
N GLU A 199 -0.19 61.00 11.82
CA GLU A 199 0.65 61.32 12.98
C GLU A 199 1.33 62.68 12.80
N GLN A 200 1.92 62.92 11.62
CA GLN A 200 2.54 64.20 11.31
C GLN A 200 1.54 65.37 11.32
N TYR A 201 0.32 65.15 10.83
CA TYR A 201 -0.74 66.17 10.86
C TYR A 201 -1.13 66.51 12.31
N HIS A 202 -1.33 65.51 13.15
CA HIS A 202 -1.64 65.71 14.57
C HIS A 202 -0.52 66.46 15.31
N GLU A 203 0.75 66.14 15.03
CA GLU A 203 1.89 66.85 15.61
C GLU A 203 1.91 68.33 15.21
N ARG A 204 1.70 68.63 13.92
CA ARG A 204 1.61 70.02 13.44
C ARG A 204 0.45 70.77 14.08
N LEU A 205 -0.72 70.13 14.20
CA LEU A 205 -1.89 70.74 14.83
C LEU A 205 -1.62 71.05 16.31
N ALA A 206 -0.94 70.16 17.03
CA ALA A 206 -0.54 70.39 18.42
C ALA A 206 0.39 71.59 18.56
N ILE A 207 1.39 71.72 17.68
CA ILE A 207 2.32 72.87 17.64
C ILE A 207 1.57 74.19 17.40
N VAL A 208 0.68 74.23 16.40
CA VAL A 208 -0.11 75.43 16.08
C VAL A 208 -1.01 75.81 17.26
N THR A 209 -1.67 74.82 17.87
CA THR A 209 -2.54 75.04 19.03
C THR A 209 -1.75 75.60 20.22
N GLN A 210 -0.60 75.01 20.53
CA GLN A 210 0.27 75.48 21.62
C GLN A 210 0.75 76.92 21.40
N LYS A 211 1.15 77.25 20.16
CA LYS A 211 1.59 78.60 19.79
C LYS A 211 0.46 79.63 19.94
N ALA A 212 -0.74 79.31 19.46
CA ALA A 212 -1.90 80.20 19.57
C ALA A 212 -2.28 80.45 21.05
N THR A 213 -2.28 79.41 21.89
CA THR A 213 -2.53 79.57 23.34
C THR A 213 -1.47 80.45 24.01
N TYR A 214 -0.19 80.25 23.69
CA TYR A 214 0.89 81.08 24.23
C TYR A 214 0.75 82.56 23.83
N GLU A 215 0.49 82.83 22.54
CA GLU A 215 0.27 84.19 22.05
C GLU A 215 -0.97 84.84 22.68
N GLY A 216 -2.06 84.08 22.83
CA GLY A 216 -3.28 84.54 23.50
C GLY A 216 -3.04 84.89 24.97
N HIS A 217 -2.33 84.03 25.73
CA HIS A 217 -1.96 84.32 27.12
C HIS A 217 -1.06 85.55 27.23
N LYS A 218 -0.11 85.73 26.30
CA LYS A 218 0.77 86.91 26.26
C LYS A 218 -0.02 88.20 26.03
N GLN A 219 -0.92 88.20 25.04
CA GLN A 219 -1.77 89.36 24.75
C GLN A 219 -2.68 89.70 25.93
N MET A 220 -3.28 88.69 26.58
CA MET A 220 -4.11 88.90 27.77
C MET A 220 -3.31 89.54 28.91
N ALA A 221 -2.09 89.05 29.18
CA ALA A 221 -1.22 89.63 30.21
C ALA A 221 -0.78 91.07 29.88
N GLU A 222 -0.57 91.40 28.60
CA GLU A 222 -0.29 92.77 28.17
C GLU A 222 -1.49 93.70 28.39
N ILE A 223 -2.71 93.23 28.10
CA ILE A 223 -3.96 93.96 28.36
C ILE A 223 -4.14 94.17 29.86
N GLU A 224 -3.99 93.12 30.68
CA GLU A 224 -4.10 93.21 32.14
C GLU A 224 -3.10 94.22 32.72
N ARG A 225 -1.85 94.23 32.24
CA ARG A 225 -0.86 95.22 32.65
C ARG A 225 -1.27 96.64 32.27
N ALA A 226 -1.71 96.85 31.02
CA ALA A 226 -2.15 98.16 30.53
C ALA A 226 -3.39 98.70 31.27
N ILE A 227 -4.28 97.81 31.73
CA ILE A 227 -5.42 98.17 32.59
C ILE A 227 -4.93 98.61 33.97
N ASN A 228 -4.06 97.83 34.60
CA ASN A 228 -3.53 98.12 35.94
C ASN A 228 -2.70 99.42 35.99
N GLU A 229 -2.04 99.81 34.90
CA GLU A 229 -1.28 101.08 34.82
C GLU A 229 -2.16 102.33 34.65
N ARG A 230 -3.46 102.17 34.34
CA ARG A 230 -4.42 103.27 34.14
C ARG A 230 -5.34 103.54 35.34
N ILE A 231 -5.27 102.72 36.38
CA ILE A 231 -6.03 102.85 37.64
C ILE A 231 -5.09 103.42 38.71
#